data_AF-A0A925TW51-F1
#
_entry.id   AF-A0A925TW51-F1
#
_cell.length_a   1.000
_cell.length_b   1.000
_cell.length_c   1.000
_cell.angle_alpha   90.00
_cell.angle_beta   90.00
_cell.angle_gamma   90.00
#
_symmetry.space_group_name_H-M   'P 1'
#
loop_
_entity.id
_entity.type
_entity.pdbx_description
1 polymer ?
#
loop_
_entity_poly.entity_id
_entity_poly.type
_entity_poly.pdbx_seq_one_letter_code
_entity_poly.pdbx_strand_id
1 'polypeptide(L)'
;MKLDVSTPVPIADGTKITYAEFQNKYHIPQQPVILKGLWKQYPAYEKWTMEYFKETMGDIEVGLFSSSKADPSETMKVPQAKMHFDKYLELIENEPTDLRLFLFPVFKHKPELLKDFGYPNLVKKYIKLPFMFFGPKNSITRIHQDIDMSCVFLTQFEGKKRVVLFPPAQSKLLYRLPFNVHSTIDIDHPDFDTYPGLNYVKGMTAILEYGDTLYMPSGYWHHIEYLEGGYGLSIRSWPPTIALTMKAVMNLTVRRKFDDIMRMLFHKKWFEYKLRIAHNKADREIRNLKLN
;
A
#
# COMPACT_ATOMS: atom_id res chain seq x y z
N MET A 1 -24.76 -2.21 -7.99
CA MET A 1 -24.57 -1.77 -6.58
C MET A 1 -23.19 -1.12 -6.47
N LYS A 2 -22.92 -0.24 -5.49
CA LYS A 2 -21.58 0.35 -5.29
C LYS A 2 -21.01 -0.11 -3.95
N LEU A 3 -19.69 -0.30 -3.89
CA LEU A 3 -18.99 -0.67 -2.66
C LEU A 3 -19.09 0.48 -1.64
N ASP A 4 -19.44 0.18 -0.39
CA ASP A 4 -19.50 1.20 0.67
C ASP A 4 -18.08 1.58 1.10
N VAL A 5 -17.57 2.68 0.50
CA VAL A 5 -16.25 3.26 0.79
C VAL A 5 -16.35 4.76 1.09
N SER A 6 -17.54 5.25 1.45
CA SER A 6 -17.81 6.68 1.61
C SER A 6 -17.28 7.28 2.91
N THR A 7 -16.82 6.46 3.86
CA THR A 7 -16.28 6.96 5.13
C THR A 7 -14.95 7.67 4.88
N PRO A 8 -14.79 8.97 5.21
CA PRO A 8 -13.49 9.62 5.06
C PRO A 8 -12.50 9.11 6.10
N VAL A 9 -11.22 9.01 5.74
CA VAL A 9 -10.14 8.83 6.73
C VAL A 9 -10.05 10.08 7.61
N PRO A 10 -10.00 9.96 8.95
CA PRO A 10 -9.92 11.12 9.83
C PRO A 10 -8.61 11.88 9.60
N ILE A 11 -8.64 13.19 9.84
CA ILE A 11 -7.52 14.09 9.64
C ILE A 11 -7.05 14.62 10.99
N ALA A 12 -5.74 14.69 11.18
CA ALA A 12 -5.11 15.36 12.32
C ALA A 12 -3.99 16.31 11.86
N ASP A 13 -3.73 17.33 12.68
CA ASP A 13 -2.63 18.28 12.45
C ASP A 13 -1.29 17.62 12.78
N GLY A 14 -0.56 17.23 11.73
CA GLY A 14 0.75 16.58 11.81
C GLY A 14 1.85 17.48 12.36
N THR A 15 1.64 18.81 12.42
CA THR A 15 2.61 19.75 13.00
C THR A 15 2.52 19.82 14.53
N LYS A 16 1.39 19.38 15.11
CA LYS A 16 1.11 19.45 16.55
C LYS A 16 0.93 18.08 17.20
N ILE A 17 0.74 17.02 16.41
CA ILE A 17 0.52 15.67 16.91
C ILE A 17 1.69 15.22 17.79
N THR A 18 1.39 14.86 19.04
CA THR A 18 2.40 14.36 19.98
C THR A 18 2.53 12.84 19.86
N TYR A 19 3.67 12.30 20.33
CA TYR A 19 3.85 10.86 20.47
C TYR A 19 2.70 10.21 21.25
N ALA A 20 2.35 10.76 22.42
CA ALA A 20 1.33 10.17 23.30
C ALA A 20 -0.06 10.19 22.65
N GLU A 21 -0.43 11.31 22.01
CA GLU A 21 -1.69 11.40 21.29
C GLU A 21 -1.76 10.42 20.13
N PHE A 22 -0.70 10.33 19.33
CA PHE A 22 -0.66 9.41 18.19
C PHE A 22 -0.77 7.95 18.63
N GLN A 23 -0.07 7.58 19.72
CA GLN A 23 -0.13 6.24 20.27
C GLN A 23 -1.55 5.87 20.73
N ASN A 24 -2.18 6.75 21.50
CA ASN A 24 -3.46 6.48 22.14
C ASN A 24 -4.64 6.52 21.16
N LYS A 25 -4.62 7.41 20.15
CA LYS A 25 -5.73 7.57 19.21
C LYS A 25 -5.59 6.72 17.94
N TYR A 26 -4.37 6.45 17.48
CA TYR A 26 -4.15 5.87 16.15
C TYR A 26 -3.33 4.58 16.17
N HIS A 27 -2.14 4.58 16.79
CA HIS A 27 -1.23 3.45 16.70
C HIS A 27 -1.77 2.20 17.43
N ILE A 28 -2.08 2.32 18.72
CA ILE A 28 -2.55 1.21 19.56
C ILE A 28 -3.96 0.75 19.14
N PRO A 29 -4.94 1.66 18.91
CA PRO A 29 -6.28 1.25 18.46
C PRO A 29 -6.35 0.74 17.02
N GLN A 30 -5.25 0.80 16.25
CA GLN A 30 -5.23 0.45 14.82
C GLN A 30 -6.19 1.31 13.98
N GLN A 31 -6.16 2.64 14.18
CA GLN A 31 -7.00 3.58 13.45
C GLN A 31 -6.19 4.33 12.38
N PRO A 32 -6.57 4.28 11.09
CA PRO A 32 -5.96 5.08 10.04
C PRO A 32 -6.19 6.58 10.26
N VAL A 33 -5.24 7.41 9.84
CA VAL A 33 -5.33 8.88 9.95
C VAL A 33 -4.47 9.55 8.87
N ILE A 34 -4.93 10.69 8.35
CA ILE A 34 -4.12 11.61 7.55
C ILE A 34 -3.50 12.65 8.48
N LEU A 35 -2.17 12.74 8.48
CA LEU A 35 -1.39 13.70 9.24
C LEU A 35 -0.95 14.84 8.32
N LYS A 36 -1.66 15.98 8.37
CA LYS A 36 -1.35 17.13 7.51
C LYS A 36 -0.12 17.87 8.00
N GLY A 37 0.82 18.16 7.10
CA GLY A 37 2.00 18.96 7.41
C GLY A 37 3.08 18.25 8.24
N LEU A 38 2.98 16.93 8.42
CA LEU A 38 3.96 16.14 9.17
C LEU A 38 5.40 16.31 8.65
N TRP A 39 5.54 16.55 7.35
CA TRP A 39 6.83 16.66 6.67
C TRP A 39 7.42 18.06 6.64
N LYS A 40 6.67 19.11 7.03
CA LYS A 40 7.16 20.51 7.03
C LYS A 40 8.41 20.74 7.87
N GLN A 41 8.71 19.83 8.80
CA GLN A 41 9.92 19.85 9.62
C GLN A 41 11.19 19.37 8.90
N TYR A 42 11.07 18.84 7.68
CA TYR A 42 12.19 18.27 6.92
C TYR A 42 12.41 19.00 5.60
N PRO A 43 13.67 19.25 5.17
CA PRO A 43 13.96 19.92 3.91
C PRO A 43 13.35 19.26 2.67
N ALA A 44 13.13 17.93 2.71
CA ALA A 44 12.48 17.18 1.65
C ALA A 44 11.10 17.76 1.27
N TYR A 45 10.39 18.40 2.22
CA TYR A 45 9.07 19.00 1.98
C TYR A 45 9.09 20.18 1.00
N GLU A 46 10.22 20.81 0.75
CA GLU A 46 10.32 21.92 -0.22
C GLU A 46 11.27 21.56 -1.36
N LYS A 47 12.31 20.78 -1.06
CA LYS A 47 13.41 20.50 -1.98
C LYS A 47 13.14 19.38 -2.96
N TRP A 48 12.39 18.34 -2.56
CA TRP A 48 12.19 17.18 -3.41
C TRP A 48 11.02 17.45 -4.36
N THR A 49 11.36 17.81 -5.59
CA THR A 49 10.45 17.97 -6.73
C THR A 49 10.82 16.98 -7.84
N MET A 50 9.94 16.80 -8.84
CA MET A 50 10.29 16.04 -10.05
C MET A 50 11.56 16.58 -10.71
N GLU A 51 11.67 17.90 -10.84
CA GLU A 51 12.84 18.54 -11.46
C GLU A 51 14.13 18.27 -10.69
N TYR A 52 14.09 18.40 -9.36
CA TYR A 52 15.23 18.07 -8.51
C TYR A 52 15.71 16.62 -8.73
N PHE A 53 14.78 15.68 -8.90
CA PHE A 53 15.14 14.28 -9.18
C PHE A 53 15.67 14.07 -10.60
N LYS A 54 15.14 14.77 -11.61
CA LYS A 54 15.70 14.75 -12.98
C LYS A 54 17.14 15.26 -12.97
N GLU A 55 17.41 16.40 -12.34
CA GLU A 55 18.73 17.02 -12.30
C GLU A 55 19.76 16.21 -11.49
N THR A 56 19.37 15.68 -10.33
CA THR A 56 20.34 15.09 -9.39
C THR A 56 20.54 13.59 -9.54
N MET A 57 19.62 12.91 -10.22
CA MET A 57 19.64 11.46 -10.39
C MET A 57 19.02 10.97 -11.71
N GLY A 58 18.90 11.83 -12.73
CA GLY A 58 18.33 11.47 -14.03
C GLY A 58 19.03 10.31 -14.73
N ASP A 59 20.35 10.25 -14.67
CA ASP A 59 21.17 9.25 -15.40
C ASP A 59 21.06 7.82 -14.85
N ILE A 60 20.38 7.59 -13.72
CA ILE A 60 20.26 6.24 -13.18
C ILE A 60 19.28 5.42 -14.03
N GLU A 61 19.64 4.16 -14.31
CA GLU A 61 18.72 3.23 -14.92
C GLU A 61 17.75 2.67 -13.86
N VAL A 62 16.44 2.78 -14.10
CA VAL A 62 15.39 2.25 -13.22
C VAL A 62 14.63 1.10 -13.86
N GLY A 63 14.25 0.11 -13.04
CA GLY A 63 13.40 -1.01 -13.46
C GLY A 63 11.93 -0.66 -13.30
N LEU A 64 11.15 -0.81 -14.38
CA LEU A 64 9.75 -0.39 -14.46
C LEU A 64 8.81 -1.59 -14.58
N PHE A 65 7.64 -1.45 -13.96
CA PHE A 65 6.66 -2.52 -13.78
C PHE A 65 5.31 -2.17 -14.40
N SER A 66 4.82 -3.01 -15.31
CA SER A 66 3.53 -2.87 -15.98
C SER A 66 2.41 -3.70 -15.31
N SER A 67 1.30 -3.06 -14.93
CA SER A 67 0.14 -3.75 -14.34
C SER A 67 -0.60 -4.65 -15.33
N SER A 68 -0.68 -4.25 -16.60
CA SER A 68 -1.43 -4.98 -17.63
C SER A 68 -0.84 -6.37 -17.92
N LYS A 69 0.46 -6.56 -17.61
CA LYS A 69 1.20 -7.80 -17.80
C LYS A 69 1.35 -8.62 -16.51
N ALA A 70 0.70 -8.22 -15.41
CA ALA A 70 0.81 -8.89 -14.13
C ALA A 70 -0.17 -10.07 -14.01
N ASP A 71 0.35 -11.26 -13.68
CA ASP A 71 -0.50 -12.39 -13.29
C ASP A 71 -1.26 -12.05 -11.99
N PRO A 72 -2.60 -12.13 -11.98
CA PRO A 72 -3.41 -11.86 -10.79
C PRO A 72 -3.02 -12.71 -9.57
N SER A 73 -2.48 -13.91 -9.80
CA SER A 73 -2.04 -14.85 -8.78
C SER A 73 -0.63 -14.57 -8.24
N GLU A 74 0.11 -13.63 -8.83
CA GLU A 74 1.52 -13.38 -8.53
C GLU A 74 1.81 -11.94 -8.08
N THR A 75 2.91 -11.80 -7.35
CA THR A 75 3.55 -10.50 -7.08
C THR A 75 4.59 -10.25 -8.16
N MET A 76 4.61 -9.05 -8.73
CA MET A 76 5.60 -8.67 -9.74
C MET A 76 7.01 -8.64 -9.14
N LYS A 77 7.93 -9.43 -9.70
CA LYS A 77 9.33 -9.53 -9.22
C LYS A 77 10.37 -9.04 -10.21
N VAL A 78 10.04 -9.04 -11.51
CA VAL A 78 10.95 -8.71 -12.60
C VAL A 78 10.42 -7.47 -13.33
N PRO A 79 11.26 -6.46 -13.57
CA PRO A 79 10.87 -5.29 -14.36
C PRO A 79 10.63 -5.69 -15.82
N GLN A 80 9.61 -5.12 -16.45
CA GLN A 80 9.26 -5.34 -17.86
C GLN A 80 9.98 -4.37 -18.79
N ALA A 81 10.45 -3.23 -18.26
CA ALA A 81 11.19 -2.23 -19.00
C ALA A 81 12.26 -1.59 -18.10
N LYS A 82 13.23 -0.94 -18.75
CA LYS A 82 14.22 -0.09 -18.10
C LYS A 82 14.44 1.16 -18.92
N MET A 83 14.72 2.27 -18.25
CA MET A 83 15.12 3.53 -18.89
C MET A 83 15.82 4.41 -17.87
N HIS A 84 16.40 5.52 -18.34
CA HIS A 84 16.92 6.55 -17.46
C HIS A 84 15.77 7.17 -16.65
N PHE A 85 16.08 7.59 -15.43
CA PHE A 85 15.08 8.03 -14.49
C PHE A 85 14.46 9.36 -14.91
N ASP A 86 15.23 10.28 -15.49
CA ASP A 86 14.70 11.52 -16.07
C ASP A 86 13.62 11.27 -17.13
N LYS A 87 13.86 10.33 -18.05
CA LYS A 87 12.93 9.93 -19.11
C LYS A 87 11.69 9.27 -18.56
N TYR A 88 11.84 8.51 -17.48
CA TYR A 88 10.68 7.96 -16.79
C TYR A 88 9.85 9.04 -16.09
N LEU A 89 10.48 10.05 -15.48
CA LEU A 89 9.77 11.17 -14.86
C LEU A 89 9.03 12.00 -15.93
N GLU A 90 9.68 12.32 -17.05
CA GLU A 90 9.06 12.96 -18.21
C GLU A 90 7.85 12.16 -18.73
N LEU A 91 7.99 10.83 -18.81
CA LEU A 91 6.93 9.93 -19.29
C LEU A 91 5.68 9.99 -18.41
N ILE A 92 5.82 9.87 -17.07
CA ILE A 92 4.65 9.84 -16.17
C ILE A 92 3.98 11.21 -15.98
N GLU A 93 4.67 12.30 -16.32
CA GLU A 93 4.12 13.66 -16.33
C GLU A 93 3.33 13.95 -17.61
N ASN A 94 3.84 13.50 -18.77
CA ASN A 94 3.37 14.01 -20.06
C ASN A 94 2.63 12.98 -20.91
N GLU A 95 2.83 11.68 -20.69
CA GLU A 95 2.34 10.64 -21.59
C GLU A 95 1.52 9.56 -20.87
N PRO A 96 0.51 8.96 -21.53
CA PRO A 96 -0.14 7.76 -21.03
C PRO A 96 0.83 6.58 -20.97
N THR A 97 0.99 5.99 -19.80
CA THR A 97 1.77 4.76 -19.62
C THR A 97 1.19 3.91 -18.49
N ASP A 98 1.46 2.61 -18.49
CA ASP A 98 1.13 1.70 -17.40
C ASP A 98 2.36 1.27 -16.58
N LEU A 99 3.53 1.82 -16.93
CA LEU A 99 4.81 1.57 -16.26
C LEU A 99 4.87 2.33 -14.94
N ARG A 100 5.28 1.62 -13.89
CA ARG A 100 5.37 2.15 -12.54
C ARG A 100 6.71 1.76 -11.91
N LEU A 101 7.19 2.56 -10.97
CA LEU A 101 8.42 2.29 -10.22
C LEU A 101 8.04 2.03 -8.75
N PHE A 102 8.20 0.78 -8.32
CA PHE A 102 7.86 0.30 -6.97
C PHE A 102 9.07 0.10 -6.11
N LEU A 103 8.90 0.35 -4.80
CA LEU A 103 9.90 0.05 -3.79
C LEU A 103 11.28 0.62 -4.17
N PHE A 104 11.30 1.83 -4.73
CA PHE A 104 12.54 2.44 -5.18
C PHE A 104 13.37 2.88 -3.98
N PRO A 105 14.55 2.28 -3.75
CA PRO A 105 15.37 2.56 -2.58
C PRO A 105 16.20 3.82 -2.84
N VAL A 106 15.55 4.99 -2.89
CA VAL A 106 16.15 6.27 -3.32
C VAL A 106 17.49 6.56 -2.62
N PHE A 107 17.61 6.29 -1.32
CA PHE A 107 18.82 6.54 -0.54
C PHE A 107 19.98 5.58 -0.86
N LYS A 108 19.71 4.43 -1.47
CA LYS A 108 20.77 3.55 -1.98
C LYS A 108 21.44 4.18 -3.20
N HIS A 109 20.68 4.90 -4.02
CA HIS A 109 21.18 5.59 -5.21
C HIS A 109 21.74 6.98 -4.88
N LYS A 110 21.12 7.70 -3.94
CA LYS A 110 21.53 9.05 -3.52
C LYS A 110 21.53 9.17 -1.98
N PRO A 111 22.57 8.67 -1.29
CA PRO A 111 22.64 8.70 0.18
C PRO A 111 22.57 10.11 0.79
N GLU A 112 22.98 11.14 0.06
CA GLU A 112 22.94 12.55 0.48
C GLU A 112 21.54 13.03 0.85
N LEU A 113 20.49 12.44 0.26
CA LEU A 113 19.10 12.74 0.58
C LEU A 113 18.74 12.47 2.04
N LEU A 114 19.54 11.66 2.76
CA LEU A 114 19.37 11.45 4.21
C LEU A 114 19.51 12.76 5.01
N LYS A 115 20.16 13.79 4.46
CA LYS A 115 20.24 15.12 5.09
C LYS A 115 18.90 15.88 5.06
N ASP A 116 18.04 15.54 4.11
CA ASP A 116 16.74 16.18 3.89
C ASP A 116 15.60 15.43 4.58
N PHE A 117 15.88 14.31 5.25
CA PHE A 117 14.92 13.30 5.67
C PHE A 117 15.06 12.97 7.16
N GLY A 118 13.94 12.69 7.83
CA GLY A 118 13.94 12.17 9.19
C GLY A 118 12.75 11.24 9.47
N TYR A 119 12.74 10.70 10.69
CA TYR A 119 11.64 9.87 11.18
C TYR A 119 10.86 10.66 12.24
N PRO A 120 9.57 10.96 12.01
CA PRO A 120 8.75 11.69 12.98
C PRO A 120 8.68 10.95 14.32
N ASN A 121 8.67 11.67 15.45
CA ASN A 121 8.60 11.03 16.78
C ASN A 121 7.18 10.55 17.12
N LEU A 122 6.66 9.59 16.35
CA LEU A 122 5.30 9.03 16.49
C LEU A 122 5.30 7.58 16.97
N VAL A 123 6.38 6.84 16.71
CA VAL A 123 6.53 5.42 17.07
C VAL A 123 7.96 5.15 17.53
N LYS A 124 8.13 4.19 18.45
CA LYS A 124 9.46 3.87 19.01
C LYS A 124 10.40 3.21 18.02
N LYS A 125 9.87 2.41 17.10
CA LYS A 125 10.66 1.54 16.20
C LYS A 125 10.20 1.67 14.76
N TYR A 126 10.92 2.50 14.02
CA TYR A 126 10.84 2.51 12.55
C TYR A 126 11.70 1.40 11.95
N ILE A 127 11.23 0.84 10.85
CA ILE A 127 12.01 -0.02 9.97
C ILE A 127 12.80 0.91 9.04
N LYS A 128 14.13 0.83 9.09
CA LYS A 128 15.04 1.74 8.36
C LYS A 128 15.20 1.34 6.88
N LEU A 129 14.08 1.18 6.20
CA LEU A 129 14.01 0.82 4.78
C LEU A 129 12.90 1.63 4.09
N PRO A 130 13.09 2.95 3.95
CA PRO A 130 12.15 3.82 3.27
C PRO A 130 12.17 3.56 1.76
N PHE A 131 11.01 3.70 1.13
CA PHE A 131 10.84 3.43 -0.30
C PHE A 131 10.03 4.53 -0.97
N MET A 132 10.43 4.92 -2.18
CA MET A 132 9.63 5.78 -3.02
C MET A 132 8.83 4.97 -4.04
N PHE A 133 7.69 5.52 -4.41
CA PHE A 133 6.75 4.96 -5.37
C PHE A 133 6.39 6.03 -6.36
N PHE A 134 6.63 5.77 -7.63
CA PHE A 134 6.28 6.66 -8.74
C PHE A 134 5.28 5.93 -9.63
N GLY A 135 4.31 6.66 -10.14
CA GLY A 135 3.33 6.11 -11.06
C GLY A 135 2.65 7.17 -11.90
N PRO A 136 2.18 6.81 -13.10
CA PRO A 136 1.39 7.66 -13.97
C PRO A 136 -0.06 7.73 -13.46
N LYS A 137 -0.80 8.69 -14.00
CA LYS A 137 -2.25 8.79 -13.83
C LYS A 137 -2.96 7.49 -14.25
N ASN A 138 -4.07 7.18 -13.57
CA ASN A 138 -4.91 5.97 -13.73
C ASN A 138 -4.23 4.66 -13.33
N SER A 139 -3.07 4.72 -12.70
CA SER A 139 -2.32 3.52 -12.34
C SER A 139 -2.75 2.98 -10.98
N ILE A 140 -2.95 1.66 -10.88
CA ILE A 140 -3.60 1.03 -9.73
C ILE A 140 -2.70 0.01 -9.04
N THR A 141 -2.56 0.14 -7.73
CA THR A 141 -2.07 -0.91 -6.84
C THR A 141 -3.25 -1.70 -6.30
N ARG A 142 -3.33 -2.97 -6.73
CA ARG A 142 -4.39 -3.91 -6.35
C ARG A 142 -4.57 -3.98 -4.83
N ILE A 143 -5.80 -4.26 -4.39
CA ILE A 143 -6.14 -4.40 -2.98
C ILE A 143 -5.29 -5.48 -2.31
N HIS A 144 -4.60 -5.12 -1.23
CA HIS A 144 -3.72 -6.05 -0.51
C HIS A 144 -3.45 -5.62 0.92
N GLN A 145 -2.87 -6.53 1.70
CA GLN A 145 -2.22 -6.24 2.98
C GLN A 145 -0.70 -6.30 2.79
N ASP A 146 0.05 -5.59 3.63
CA ASP A 146 1.49 -5.79 3.71
C ASP A 146 1.82 -7.12 4.41
N ILE A 147 2.64 -7.95 3.77
CA ILE A 147 3.01 -9.28 4.27
C ILE A 147 3.80 -9.23 5.59
N ASP A 148 4.59 -8.18 5.76
CA ASP A 148 5.40 -7.93 6.95
C ASP A 148 4.59 -7.38 8.13
N MET A 149 3.27 -7.19 7.96
CA MET A 149 2.37 -6.61 8.98
C MET A 149 2.90 -5.28 9.58
N SER A 150 3.74 -4.55 8.84
CA SER A 150 4.22 -3.25 9.28
C SER A 150 3.07 -2.23 9.30
N CYS A 151 3.23 -1.16 10.08
CA CYS A 151 2.43 0.03 9.86
C CYS A 151 3.15 0.92 8.84
N VAL A 152 2.40 1.52 7.93
CA VAL A 152 2.94 2.32 6.82
C VAL A 152 2.55 3.78 7.01
N PHE A 153 3.51 4.67 6.80
CA PHE A 153 3.29 6.11 6.68
C PHE A 153 3.57 6.46 5.22
N LEU A 154 2.53 6.62 4.42
CA LEU A 154 2.63 6.98 3.01
C LEU A 154 2.44 8.48 2.86
N THR A 155 3.50 9.18 2.45
CA THR A 155 3.49 10.63 2.25
C THR A 155 3.48 10.94 0.76
N GLN A 156 2.57 11.81 0.35
CA GLN A 156 2.44 12.23 -1.03
C GLN A 156 3.24 13.52 -1.28
N PHE A 157 4.06 13.54 -2.31
CA PHE A 157 4.95 14.66 -2.64
C PHE A 157 4.69 15.25 -4.03
N GLU A 158 4.13 14.50 -4.98
CA GLU A 158 3.78 15.05 -6.29
C GLU A 158 2.56 14.31 -6.83
N GLY A 159 1.61 15.03 -7.43
CA GLY A 159 0.33 14.48 -7.88
C GLY A 159 -0.58 14.03 -6.73
N LYS A 160 -1.66 13.30 -7.07
CA LYS A 160 -2.70 12.87 -6.14
C LYS A 160 -2.93 11.37 -6.16
N LYS A 161 -3.21 10.80 -4.99
CA LYS A 161 -3.58 9.38 -4.84
C LYS A 161 -4.91 9.22 -4.13
N ARG A 162 -5.80 8.41 -4.69
CA ARG A 162 -6.94 7.87 -3.95
C ARG A 162 -6.51 6.59 -3.26
N VAL A 163 -6.74 6.51 -1.95
CA VAL A 163 -6.48 5.31 -1.14
C VAL A 163 -7.79 4.85 -0.52
N VAL A 164 -8.14 3.60 -0.78
CA VAL A 164 -9.29 2.93 -0.18
C VAL A 164 -8.78 1.91 0.83
N LEU A 165 -9.24 2.01 2.08
CA LEU A 165 -8.81 1.22 3.21
C LEU A 165 -9.93 0.34 3.75
N PHE A 166 -9.63 -0.91 4.09
CA PHE A 166 -10.55 -1.76 4.86
C PHE A 166 -9.86 -2.37 6.08
N PRO A 167 -10.55 -2.45 7.23
CA PRO A 167 -9.98 -3.01 8.43
C PRO A 167 -9.69 -4.52 8.26
N PRO A 168 -8.65 -5.06 8.94
CA PRO A 168 -8.27 -6.47 8.83
C PRO A 168 -9.41 -7.44 9.18
N ALA A 169 -10.38 -7.04 10.01
CA ALA A 169 -11.53 -7.85 10.38
C ALA A 169 -12.39 -8.26 9.17
N GLN A 170 -12.43 -7.44 8.11
CA GLN A 170 -13.23 -7.70 6.92
C GLN A 170 -12.53 -8.64 5.91
N SER A 171 -11.33 -9.18 6.23
CA SER A 171 -10.52 -10.01 5.31
C SER A 171 -11.28 -11.19 4.68
N LYS A 172 -12.24 -11.80 5.38
CA LYS A 172 -13.02 -12.92 4.85
C LYS A 172 -14.01 -12.45 3.77
N LEU A 173 -14.69 -11.33 4.01
CA LEU A 173 -15.65 -10.71 3.10
C LEU A 173 -14.96 -10.04 1.91
N LEU A 174 -13.67 -9.69 2.06
CA LEU A 174 -12.80 -9.26 0.98
C LEU A 174 -12.13 -10.43 0.25
N TYR A 175 -12.59 -11.68 0.45
CA TYR A 175 -12.10 -12.87 -0.28
C TYR A 175 -10.59 -13.06 -0.26
N ARG A 176 -9.95 -12.81 0.90
CA ARG A 176 -8.52 -13.05 1.07
C ARG A 176 -8.13 -14.47 0.68
N LEU A 177 -7.20 -14.59 -0.25
CA LEU A 177 -6.61 -15.88 -0.61
C LEU A 177 -5.81 -16.45 0.58
N PRO A 178 -5.99 -17.74 0.93
CA PRO A 178 -5.16 -18.41 1.93
C PRO A 178 -3.66 -18.28 1.63
N PHE A 179 -2.84 -18.19 2.68
CA PHE A 179 -1.38 -18.07 2.61
C PHE A 179 -0.84 -16.84 1.86
N ASN A 180 -1.72 -15.98 1.37
CA ASN A 180 -1.39 -14.78 0.63
C ASN A 180 -1.91 -13.52 1.38
N VAL A 181 -1.60 -12.36 0.82
CA VAL A 181 -2.04 -11.03 1.28
C VAL A 181 -2.87 -10.27 0.25
N HIS A 182 -3.15 -10.90 -0.89
CA HIS A 182 -3.99 -10.34 -1.96
C HIS A 182 -5.42 -10.88 -1.91
N SER A 183 -6.30 -10.14 -2.60
CA SER A 183 -7.63 -10.57 -3.00
C SER A 183 -7.77 -10.47 -4.53
N THR A 184 -8.72 -11.21 -5.11
CA THR A 184 -9.06 -11.15 -6.53
C THR A 184 -10.19 -10.18 -6.84
N ILE A 185 -10.76 -9.51 -5.83
CA ILE A 185 -11.82 -8.52 -6.03
C ILE A 185 -11.28 -7.27 -6.75
N ASP A 186 -12.13 -6.69 -7.60
CA ASP A 186 -11.95 -5.35 -8.13
C ASP A 186 -12.71 -4.36 -7.24
N ILE A 187 -12.02 -3.30 -6.79
CA ILE A 187 -12.59 -2.28 -5.90
C ILE A 187 -13.33 -1.20 -6.70
N ASP A 188 -12.90 -0.93 -7.93
CA ASP A 188 -13.47 0.11 -8.78
C ASP A 188 -14.64 -0.44 -9.60
N HIS A 189 -14.58 -1.72 -9.98
CA HIS A 189 -15.65 -2.44 -10.68
C HIS A 189 -16.06 -3.71 -9.92
N PRO A 190 -16.65 -3.58 -8.71
CA PRO A 190 -16.99 -4.73 -7.87
C PRO A 190 -18.06 -5.64 -8.50
N ASP A 191 -17.72 -6.92 -8.64
CA ASP A 191 -18.65 -8.00 -9.03
C ASP A 191 -19.33 -8.57 -7.77
N PHE A 192 -20.55 -8.10 -7.50
CA PHE A 192 -21.34 -8.53 -6.34
C PHE A 192 -21.96 -9.92 -6.49
N ASP A 193 -22.06 -10.44 -7.72
CA ASP A 193 -22.62 -11.77 -7.97
C ASP A 193 -21.58 -12.85 -7.66
N THR A 194 -20.35 -12.64 -8.12
CA THR A 194 -19.20 -13.49 -7.75
C THR A 194 -18.79 -13.27 -6.30
N TYR A 195 -18.83 -12.03 -5.81
CA TYR A 195 -18.34 -11.65 -4.48
C TYR A 195 -19.44 -11.03 -3.59
N PRO A 196 -20.49 -11.78 -3.21
CA PRO A 196 -21.60 -11.26 -2.40
C PRO A 196 -21.18 -10.74 -1.02
N GLY A 197 -20.00 -11.13 -0.51
CA GLY A 197 -19.43 -10.58 0.72
C GLY A 197 -19.20 -9.07 0.67
N LEU A 198 -19.05 -8.50 -0.52
CA LEU A 198 -18.86 -7.06 -0.73
C LEU A 198 -20.09 -6.23 -0.33
N ASN A 199 -21.28 -6.84 -0.19
CA ASN A 199 -22.45 -6.17 0.36
C ASN A 199 -22.31 -5.80 1.85
N TYR A 200 -21.33 -6.40 2.54
CA TYR A 200 -21.17 -6.31 3.99
C TYR A 200 -19.87 -5.62 4.41
N VAL A 201 -19.04 -5.20 3.45
CA VAL A 201 -17.78 -4.50 3.75
C VAL A 201 -18.02 -3.00 3.81
N LYS A 202 -17.27 -2.34 4.69
CA LYS A 202 -17.26 -0.88 4.85
C LYS A 202 -15.83 -0.41 4.83
N GLY A 203 -15.50 0.41 3.84
CA GLY A 203 -14.18 0.98 3.64
C GLY A 203 -14.12 2.46 4.00
N MET A 204 -12.89 2.93 4.14
CA MET A 204 -12.56 4.34 4.28
C MET A 204 -11.84 4.82 3.02
N THR A 205 -12.08 6.06 2.60
CA THR A 205 -11.40 6.66 1.45
C THR A 205 -10.63 7.92 1.86
N ALA A 206 -9.44 8.07 1.30
CA ALA A 206 -8.62 9.28 1.36
C ALA A 206 -8.21 9.69 -0.05
N ILE A 207 -8.18 11.00 -0.31
CA ILE A 207 -7.42 11.57 -1.43
C ILE A 207 -6.20 12.25 -0.79
N LEU A 208 -5.02 11.75 -1.10
CA LEU A 208 -3.76 12.30 -0.62
C LEU A 208 -3.28 13.37 -1.59
N GLU A 209 -3.07 14.56 -1.06
CA GLU A 209 -2.49 15.71 -1.76
C GLU A 209 -1.06 15.98 -1.28
N TYR A 210 -0.41 16.99 -1.87
CA TYR A 210 0.94 17.38 -1.49
C TYR A 210 1.11 17.55 0.03
N GLY A 211 2.03 16.79 0.61
CA GLY A 211 2.37 16.88 2.03
C GLY A 211 1.49 16.06 2.96
N ASP A 212 0.42 15.44 2.48
CA ASP A 212 -0.41 14.56 3.30
C ASP A 212 0.33 13.27 3.60
N THR A 213 0.41 12.89 4.88
CA THR A 213 0.89 11.56 5.30
C THR A 213 -0.27 10.70 5.77
N LEU A 214 -0.58 9.65 5.03
CA LEU A 214 -1.51 8.61 5.47
C LEU A 214 -0.81 7.59 6.35
N TYR A 215 -1.24 7.48 7.60
CA TYR A 215 -0.91 6.36 8.47
C TYR A 215 -1.87 5.19 8.21
N MET A 216 -1.33 4.08 7.73
CA MET A 216 -2.02 2.80 7.52
C MET A 216 -1.57 1.82 8.59
N PRO A 217 -2.46 1.40 9.51
CA PRO A 217 -2.12 0.46 10.56
C PRO A 217 -1.84 -0.95 10.03
N SER A 218 -1.21 -1.77 10.87
CA SER A 218 -0.83 -3.14 10.57
C SER A 218 -1.98 -4.00 10.04
N GLY A 219 -1.80 -4.55 8.85
CA GLY A 219 -2.77 -5.45 8.23
C GLY A 219 -4.02 -4.77 7.69
N TYR A 220 -4.08 -3.44 7.61
CA TYR A 220 -5.12 -2.79 6.83
C TYR A 220 -5.00 -3.17 5.37
N TRP A 221 -6.14 -3.51 4.77
CA TRP A 221 -6.24 -3.65 3.34
C TRP A 221 -6.19 -2.29 2.71
N HIS A 222 -5.42 -2.13 1.64
CA HIS A 222 -5.32 -0.87 0.93
C HIS A 222 -5.28 -1.10 -0.59
N HIS A 223 -6.09 -0.32 -1.29
CA HIS A 223 -6.09 -0.15 -2.73
C HIS A 223 -5.67 1.30 -3.01
N ILE A 224 -4.74 1.49 -3.94
CA ILE A 224 -4.16 2.82 -4.23
C ILE A 224 -4.25 3.09 -5.72
N GLU A 225 -4.87 4.21 -6.06
CA GLU A 225 -5.06 4.71 -7.42
C GLU A 225 -4.35 6.06 -7.57
N TYR A 226 -3.56 6.23 -8.62
CA TYR A 226 -2.98 7.52 -8.99
C TYR A 226 -3.99 8.33 -9.79
N LEU A 227 -4.50 9.41 -9.21
CA LEU A 227 -5.42 10.34 -9.90
C LEU A 227 -4.65 11.30 -10.82
N GLU A 228 -3.39 11.56 -10.48
CA GLU A 228 -2.43 12.36 -11.25
C GLU A 228 -1.08 11.62 -11.22
N GLY A 229 -0.26 11.80 -12.27
CA GLY A 229 1.10 11.28 -12.30
C GLY A 229 1.94 11.91 -11.19
N GLY A 230 2.79 11.12 -10.54
CA GLY A 230 3.48 11.63 -9.37
C GLY A 230 4.21 10.60 -8.54
N TYR A 231 4.58 11.00 -7.32
CA TYR A 231 5.26 10.12 -6.38
C TYR A 231 4.91 10.36 -4.92
N GLY A 232 5.24 9.35 -4.12
CA GLY A 232 5.22 9.44 -2.67
C GLY A 232 6.32 8.60 -2.04
N LEU A 233 6.56 8.86 -0.76
CA LEU A 233 7.53 8.15 0.06
C LEU A 233 6.77 7.35 1.13
N SER A 234 7.15 6.08 1.30
CA SER A 234 6.72 5.29 2.44
C SER A 234 7.86 5.09 3.45
N ILE A 235 7.53 5.34 4.72
CA ILE A 235 8.32 4.86 5.85
C ILE A 235 7.46 3.87 6.63
N ARG A 236 8.10 2.88 7.26
CA ARG A 236 7.38 1.81 7.96
C ARG A 236 7.78 1.72 9.41
N SER A 237 6.88 1.23 10.25
CA SER A 237 7.16 0.92 11.64
C SER A 237 6.78 -0.50 11.99
N TRP A 238 7.32 -0.98 13.10
CA TRP A 238 6.82 -2.21 13.72
C TRP A 238 5.38 -2.03 14.18
N PRO A 239 4.57 -3.10 14.18
CA PRO A 239 3.22 -3.07 14.70
C PRO A 239 3.23 -2.89 16.24
N PRO A 240 2.11 -2.40 16.83
CA PRO A 240 2.03 -2.08 18.26
C PRO A 240 2.07 -3.30 19.19
N THR A 241 1.80 -4.52 18.69
CA THR A 241 1.67 -5.71 19.54
C THR A 241 2.61 -6.84 19.13
N ILE A 242 3.03 -7.63 20.12
CA ILE A 242 3.86 -8.83 19.90
C ILE A 242 3.12 -9.86 19.04
N ALA A 243 1.79 -9.99 19.20
CA ALA A 243 0.98 -10.89 18.39
C ALA A 243 1.06 -10.56 16.89
N LEU A 244 1.00 -9.26 16.54
CA LEU A 244 1.15 -8.82 15.15
C LEU A 244 2.58 -9.03 14.64
N THR A 245 3.58 -8.79 15.49
CA THR A 245 4.98 -9.09 15.16
C THR A 245 5.20 -10.59 14.90
N MET A 246 4.66 -11.47 15.72
CA MET A 246 4.74 -12.93 15.49
C MET A 246 4.01 -13.34 14.21
N LYS A 247 2.88 -12.70 13.91
CA LYS A 247 2.17 -12.89 12.63
C LYS A 247 3.02 -12.44 11.44
N ALA A 248 3.74 -11.33 11.53
CA ALA A 248 4.70 -10.88 10.51
C ALA A 248 5.76 -11.95 10.24
N VAL A 249 6.41 -12.44 11.30
CA VAL A 249 7.44 -13.47 11.20
C VAL A 249 6.87 -14.73 10.54
N MET A 250 5.74 -15.25 11.02
CA MET A 250 5.08 -16.42 10.43
C MET A 250 4.70 -16.22 8.96
N ASN A 251 4.22 -15.03 8.58
CA ASN A 251 3.89 -14.72 7.18
C ASN A 251 5.15 -14.81 6.30
N LEU A 252 6.25 -14.19 6.74
CA LEU A 252 7.49 -14.09 5.98
C LEU A 252 8.26 -15.41 5.90
N THR A 253 8.29 -16.20 6.96
CA THR A 253 9.16 -17.38 7.06
C THR A 253 8.46 -18.70 6.73
N VAL A 254 7.17 -18.83 7.08
CA VAL A 254 6.43 -20.09 6.93
C VAL A 254 5.42 -19.99 5.79
N ARG A 255 4.46 -19.07 5.88
CA ARG A 255 3.31 -19.04 4.96
C ARG A 255 3.72 -18.74 3.53
N ARG A 256 4.60 -17.76 3.33
CA ARG A 256 5.10 -17.40 2.00
C ARG A 256 5.86 -18.56 1.35
N LYS A 257 6.80 -19.17 2.09
CA LYS A 257 7.58 -20.30 1.57
C LYS A 257 6.69 -21.49 1.21
N PHE A 258 5.71 -21.79 2.06
CA PHE A 258 4.72 -22.82 1.77
C PHE A 258 3.91 -22.49 0.51
N ASP A 259 3.39 -21.27 0.36
CA ASP A 259 2.64 -20.86 -0.83
C ASP A 259 3.49 -20.95 -2.11
N ASP A 260 4.77 -20.53 -2.04
CA ASP A 260 5.71 -20.62 -3.15
C ASP A 260 5.97 -22.08 -3.58
N ILE A 261 6.17 -23.00 -2.61
CA ILE A 261 6.33 -24.43 -2.89
C ILE A 261 5.07 -25.02 -3.52
N MET A 262 3.90 -24.73 -2.95
CA MET A 262 2.63 -25.28 -3.46
C MET A 262 2.30 -24.74 -4.86
N ARG A 263 2.64 -23.47 -5.15
CA ARG A 263 2.52 -22.90 -6.50
C ARG A 263 3.42 -23.61 -7.50
N MET A 264 4.66 -23.90 -7.12
CA MET A 264 5.61 -24.63 -7.97
C MET A 264 5.14 -26.07 -8.26
N LEU A 265 4.49 -26.74 -7.31
CA LEU A 265 4.05 -28.13 -7.48
C LEU A 265 2.71 -28.27 -8.20
N PHE A 266 1.77 -27.35 -7.96
CA PHE A 266 0.37 -27.53 -8.35
C PHE A 266 -0.21 -26.41 -9.22
N HIS A 267 0.54 -25.32 -9.45
CA HIS A 267 0.20 -24.21 -10.34
C HIS A 267 -1.28 -23.77 -10.23
N LYS A 268 -2.04 -23.87 -11.33
CA LYS A 268 -3.44 -23.44 -11.43
C LYS A 268 -4.35 -24.15 -10.42
N LYS A 269 -4.14 -25.44 -10.15
CA LYS A 269 -4.95 -26.21 -9.19
C LYS A 269 -4.83 -25.65 -7.78
N TRP A 270 -3.65 -25.16 -7.39
CA TRP A 270 -3.44 -24.51 -6.10
C TRP A 270 -4.17 -23.16 -6.02
N PHE A 271 -4.15 -22.38 -7.10
CA PHE A 271 -4.88 -21.13 -7.16
C PHE A 271 -6.39 -21.34 -7.06
N GLU A 272 -6.96 -22.27 -7.84
CA GLU A 272 -8.37 -22.64 -7.79
C GLU A 272 -8.78 -23.16 -6.40
N TYR A 273 -7.93 -23.96 -5.76
CA TYR A 273 -8.13 -24.39 -4.37
C TYR A 273 -8.20 -23.20 -3.41
N LYS A 274 -7.26 -22.26 -3.49
CA LYS A 274 -7.23 -21.05 -2.66
C LYS A 274 -8.48 -20.20 -2.87
N LEU A 275 -8.92 -20.05 -4.11
CA LEU A 275 -10.13 -19.30 -4.45
C LEU A 275 -11.36 -19.96 -3.79
N ARG A 276 -11.56 -21.27 -3.95
CA ARG A 276 -12.67 -21.99 -3.30
C ARG A 276 -12.67 -21.81 -1.78
N ILE A 277 -11.51 -21.87 -1.14
CA ILE A 277 -11.40 -21.65 0.32
C ILE A 277 -11.76 -20.20 0.69
N ALA A 278 -11.37 -19.21 -0.12
CA ALA A 278 -11.73 -17.82 0.10
C ALA A 278 -13.25 -17.63 0.05
N HIS A 279 -13.92 -18.18 -0.97
CA HIS A 279 -15.38 -18.15 -1.09
C HIS A 279 -16.07 -18.85 0.10
N ASN A 280 -15.66 -20.07 0.45
CA ASN A 280 -16.24 -20.79 1.59
C ASN A 280 -16.13 -20.00 2.92
N LYS A 281 -15.02 -19.26 3.10
CA LYS A 281 -14.83 -18.40 4.28
C LYS A 281 -15.75 -17.18 4.25
N ALA A 282 -15.92 -16.55 3.09
CA ALA A 282 -16.83 -15.45 2.89
C ALA A 282 -18.28 -15.88 3.15
N ASP A 283 -18.72 -17.00 2.55
CA ASP A 283 -20.09 -17.52 2.69
C ASP A 283 -20.44 -17.84 4.14
N ARG A 284 -19.49 -18.40 4.89
CA ARG A 284 -19.66 -18.64 6.31
C ARG A 284 -19.81 -17.34 7.09
N GLU A 285 -19.02 -16.32 6.77
CA GLU A 285 -19.13 -15.02 7.43
C GLU A 285 -20.46 -14.32 7.10
N ILE A 286 -20.91 -14.39 5.84
CA ILE A 286 -22.20 -13.88 5.39
C ILE A 286 -23.34 -14.56 6.15
N ARG A 287 -23.30 -15.89 6.31
CA ARG A 287 -24.31 -16.61 7.11
C ARG A 287 -24.33 -16.14 8.55
N ASN A 288 -23.16 -15.96 9.18
CA ASN A 288 -23.08 -15.47 10.55
C ASN A 288 -23.66 -14.06 10.69
N LEU A 289 -23.43 -13.17 9.72
CA LEU A 289 -23.99 -11.82 9.71
C LEU A 289 -25.50 -11.78 9.47
N LYS A 290 -26.07 -12.79 8.80
CA LYS A 290 -27.53 -12.89 8.59
C LYS A 290 -28.28 -13.49 9.79
N LEU A 291 -27.58 -14.17 10.70
CA LEU A 291 -28.13 -14.79 11.91
C LEU A 291 -28.10 -13.85 13.13
N ASN A 292 -27.31 -12.79 13.07
CA ASN A 292 -27.21 -11.75 14.10
C ASN A 292 -27.96 -10.49 13.66
#